data_AF-A0A845Z1S5-F1
#
_entry.id   AF-A0A845Z1S5-F1
#
_cell.length_a   1.000
_cell.length_b   1.000
_cell.length_c   1.000
_cell.angle_alpha   90.00
_cell.angle_beta   90.00
_cell.angle_gamma   90.00
#
_symmetry.space_group_name_H-M   'P 1'
#
loop_
_entity.id
_entity.type
_entity.pdbx_description
1 polymer ?
#
loop_
_entity_poly.entity_id
_entity_poly.type
_entity_poly.pdbx_seq_one_letter_code
_entity_poly.pdbx_strand_id
1 'polypeptide(L)'
;MASIDRIIQREVNPFDPVSLYTINFWQEQQNPTLSVDSIHQNVISDIETVLEQVAQEHRPRTLILTGDSGSGKSYLLGRIKKLFNTKAFFVYIDPWPD
;
A
#
# COMPACT_ATOMS: atom_id res chain seq x y z
N MET A 1 -10.94 2.15 -34.61
CA MET A 1 -10.87 2.29 -33.14
C MET A 1 -10.81 0.90 -32.53
N ALA A 2 -9.96 0.66 -31.54
CA ALA A 2 -10.00 -0.62 -30.81
C ALA A 2 -11.31 -0.70 -30.01
N SER A 3 -11.95 -1.87 -29.94
CA SER A 3 -13.10 -2.07 -29.07
C SER A 3 -12.68 -1.95 -27.60
N ILE A 4 -13.64 -1.61 -26.73
CA ILE A 4 -13.37 -1.51 -25.28
C ILE A 4 -12.84 -2.84 -24.72
N ASP A 5 -13.35 -3.98 -25.22
CA ASP A 5 -12.86 -5.31 -24.82
C ASP A 5 -11.38 -5.51 -25.15
N ARG A 6 -10.94 -5.02 -26.32
CA ARG A 6 -9.52 -5.08 -26.73
C ARG A 6 -8.64 -4.14 -25.92
N ILE A 7 -9.20 -3.06 -25.38
CA ILE A 7 -8.46 -2.13 -24.51
C ILE A 7 -8.31 -2.75 -23.11
N ILE A 8 -9.39 -3.32 -22.56
CA ILE A 8 -9.38 -3.98 -21.25
C ILE A 8 -8.40 -5.15 -21.23
N GLN A 9 -8.32 -5.96 -22.29
CA GLN A 9 -7.41 -7.12 -22.36
C GLN A 9 -5.92 -6.76 -22.52
N ARG A 10 -5.57 -5.51 -22.79
CA ARG A 10 -4.17 -5.07 -22.93
C ARG A 10 -3.53 -4.74 -21.59
N GLU A 11 -4.33 -4.30 -20.63
CA GLU A 11 -3.83 -3.87 -19.33
C GLU A 11 -3.68 -5.07 -18.39
N VAL A 12 -2.57 -5.10 -17.64
CA VAL A 12 -2.34 -6.12 -16.62
C VAL A 12 -3.32 -5.88 -15.48
N ASN A 13 -4.08 -6.88 -15.08
CA ASN A 13 -5.00 -6.78 -13.95
C ASN A 13 -4.21 -6.60 -12.64
N PRO A 14 -4.29 -5.43 -11.97
CA PRO A 14 -3.56 -5.18 -10.73
C PRO A 14 -4.22 -5.85 -9.51
N PHE A 15 -5.23 -6.70 -9.72
CA PHE A 15 -5.90 -7.53 -8.71
C PHE A 15 -5.93 -9.00 -9.08
N ASP A 16 -5.15 -9.43 -10.08
CA ASP A 16 -5.08 -10.84 -10.45
C ASP A 16 -4.55 -11.69 -9.29
N PRO A 17 -5.37 -12.63 -8.75
CA PRO A 17 -5.00 -13.33 -7.54
C PRO A 17 -3.82 -14.27 -7.74
N VAL A 18 -3.59 -14.76 -8.96
CA VAL A 18 -2.49 -15.67 -9.29
C VAL A 18 -1.13 -14.97 -9.19
N SER A 19 -1.07 -13.66 -9.43
CA SER A 19 0.15 -12.85 -9.33
C SER A 19 0.31 -12.13 -7.99
N LEU A 20 -0.75 -11.96 -7.19
CA LEU A 20 -0.75 -11.05 -6.02
C LEU A 20 -0.99 -11.69 -4.65
N TYR A 21 -1.54 -12.90 -4.55
CA TYR A 21 -2.04 -13.41 -3.26
C TYR A 21 -0.98 -13.95 -2.27
N THR A 22 0.31 -13.98 -2.59
CA THR A 22 1.25 -14.76 -1.78
C THR A 22 2.65 -14.16 -1.66
N ILE A 23 2.79 -12.84 -1.65
CA ILE A 23 4.13 -12.24 -1.58
C ILE A 23 4.21 -11.19 -0.47
N ASN A 24 5.25 -11.32 0.36
CA ASN A 24 5.52 -10.44 1.49
C ASN A 24 5.71 -8.99 0.99
N PHE A 25 4.75 -8.11 1.30
CA PHE A 25 4.76 -6.70 0.88
C PHE A 25 6.06 -5.97 1.25
N TRP A 26 6.79 -6.48 2.25
CA TRP A 26 8.06 -5.92 2.71
C TRP A 26 9.23 -6.25 1.77
N GLN A 27 9.27 -7.47 1.24
CA GLN A 27 10.41 -8.02 0.48
C GLN A 27 10.31 -7.73 -1.02
N GLU A 28 9.12 -7.45 -1.54
CA GLU A 28 8.91 -7.29 -2.97
C GLU A 28 9.16 -5.86 -3.47
N GLN A 29 9.76 -5.74 -4.66
CA GLN A 29 9.73 -4.50 -5.42
C GLN A 29 8.33 -4.32 -6.01
N GLN A 30 7.49 -3.53 -5.33
CA GLN A 30 6.16 -3.17 -5.79
C GLN A 30 6.25 -2.56 -7.20
N ASN A 31 5.70 -3.24 -8.21
CA ASN A 31 5.71 -2.72 -9.57
C ASN A 31 4.87 -1.44 -9.62
N PRO A 32 5.46 -0.27 -9.93
CA PRO A 32 4.74 1.00 -9.95
C PRO A 32 3.54 1.01 -10.89
N THR A 33 3.57 0.23 -11.97
CA THR A 33 2.48 0.17 -12.97
C THR A 33 1.24 -0.58 -12.48
N LEU A 34 1.35 -1.32 -11.37
CA LEU A 34 0.23 -2.03 -10.74
C LEU A 34 -0.38 -1.23 -9.57
N SER A 35 0.15 -0.04 -9.29
CA SER A 35 -0.39 0.87 -8.28
C SER A 35 -1.58 1.65 -8.83
N VAL A 36 -2.76 1.40 -8.27
CA VAL A 36 -3.97 2.21 -8.45
C VAL A 36 -4.06 3.25 -7.33
N ASP A 37 -3.95 4.53 -7.70
CA ASP A 37 -3.76 5.59 -6.71
C ASP A 37 -5.01 5.95 -5.89
N SER A 38 -6.20 5.71 -6.42
CA SER A 38 -7.46 6.03 -5.75
C SER A 38 -7.78 5.11 -4.57
N ILE A 39 -7.16 3.93 -4.49
CA ILE A 39 -7.47 2.92 -3.47
C ILE A 39 -6.90 3.34 -2.11
N HIS A 40 -7.76 3.40 -1.09
CA HIS A 40 -7.40 3.79 0.28
C HIS A 40 -6.78 5.19 0.39
N GLN A 41 -7.05 6.08 -0.56
CA GLN A 41 -6.43 7.41 -0.62
C GLN A 41 -6.75 8.26 0.62
N ASN A 42 -7.94 8.11 1.20
CA ASN A 42 -8.29 8.73 2.48
C ASN A 42 -7.34 8.30 3.60
N VAL A 43 -7.05 7.00 3.71
CA VAL A 43 -6.14 6.46 4.73
C VAL A 43 -4.71 6.96 4.51
N ILE A 44 -4.28 7.10 3.25
CA ILE A 44 -2.99 7.71 2.91
C ILE A 44 -2.91 9.17 3.41
N SER A 45 -3.93 9.97 3.14
CA SER A 45 -3.99 11.37 3.60
C SER A 45 -4.00 11.49 5.12
N ASP A 46 -4.69 10.59 5.82
CA ASP A 46 -4.72 10.55 7.29
C ASP A 46 -3.33 10.23 7.87
N ILE A 47 -2.63 9.25 7.28
CA ILE A 47 -1.26 8.88 7.69
C ILE A 47 -0.27 10.02 7.41
N GLU A 48 -0.38 10.70 6.27
CA GLU A 48 0.45 11.87 5.95
C GLU A 48 0.28 12.97 6.99
N THR A 49 -0.96 13.26 7.37
CA THR A 49 -1.28 14.24 8.42
C THR A 49 -0.64 13.85 9.76
N VAL A 50 -0.69 12.56 10.13
CA VAL A 50 -0.07 12.07 11.37
C VAL A 50 1.45 12.16 11.32
N LEU A 51 2.08 11.87 10.17
CA LEU A 51 3.52 12.03 9.99
C LEU A 51 3.95 13.49 10.15
N GLU A 52 3.18 14.43 9.60
CA GLU A 52 3.43 15.86 9.78
C GLU A 52 3.31 16.28 11.25
N GLN A 53 2.32 15.77 11.99
CA GLN A 53 2.19 16.01 13.43
C GLN A 53 3.38 15.46 14.21
N VAL A 54 3.86 14.25 13.89
CA VAL A 54 5.05 13.66 14.53
C VAL A 54 6.28 14.53 14.27
N ALA A 55 6.46 15.02 13.04
CA ALA A 55 7.59 15.87 12.68
C ALA A 55 7.56 17.23 13.40
N GLN A 56 6.37 17.80 13.63
CA GLN A 56 6.22 19.07 14.35
C GLN A 56 6.36 18.91 15.85
N GLU A 57 5.66 17.94 16.44
CA GLU A 57 5.52 17.78 17.89
C GLU A 57 6.64 16.94 18.51
N HIS A 58 7.39 16.18 17.70
CA HIS A 58 8.42 15.23 18.14
C HIS A 58 7.90 14.19 19.14
N ARG A 59 6.60 13.85 19.05
CA ARG A 59 5.93 12.87 19.90
C ARG A 59 5.55 11.64 19.10
N PRO A 60 5.83 10.42 19.60
CA PRO A 60 5.46 9.19 18.90
C PRO A 60 3.93 9.04 18.85
N ARG A 61 3.44 8.48 17.75
CA ARG A 61 2.02 8.20 17.51
C ARG A 61 1.89 6.73 17.09
N THR A 62 0.79 6.09 17.50
CA THR A 62 0.46 4.71 17.12
C THR A 62 -0.84 4.72 16.34
N LEU A 63 -0.82 4.08 15.17
CA LEU A 63 -2.00 3.89 14.32
C LEU A 63 -2.28 2.40 14.19
N ILE A 64 -3.56 2.03 14.19
CA ILE A 64 -4.01 0.66 13.98
C ILE A 64 -4.74 0.60 12.65
N LEU A 65 -4.26 -0.24 11.74
CA LEU A 65 -4.94 -0.52 10.48
C LEU A 65 -5.89 -1.72 10.67
N THR A 66 -7.19 -1.47 10.64
CA THR A 66 -8.22 -2.50 10.77
C THR A 66 -8.90 -2.78 9.41
N GLY A 67 -9.45 -3.98 9.26
CA GLY A 67 -10.25 -4.35 8.09
C GLY A 67 -10.26 -5.86 7.86
N ASP A 68 -11.24 -6.32 7.08
CA ASP A 68 -11.46 -7.74 6.80
C ASP A 68 -10.32 -8.38 6.01
N SER A 69 -10.23 -9.71 6.06
CA SER A 69 -9.30 -10.44 5.19
C SER A 69 -9.57 -10.11 3.72
N GLY A 70 -8.52 -9.92 2.92
CA GLY A 70 -8.66 -9.54 1.51
C GLY A 70 -8.99 -8.06 1.26
N SER A 71 -9.13 -7.20 2.28
CA SER A 71 -9.45 -5.77 2.09
C SER A 71 -8.32 -4.90 1.48
N GLY A 72 -7.20 -5.51 1.09
CA GLY A 72 -6.06 -4.79 0.50
C GLY A 72 -5.13 -4.11 1.51
N LYS A 73 -5.09 -4.55 2.77
CA LYS A 73 -4.16 -4.00 3.78
C LYS A 73 -2.69 -4.10 3.37
N SER A 74 -2.24 -5.26 2.87
CA SER A 74 -0.85 -5.45 2.42
C SER A 74 -0.51 -4.53 1.25
N TYR A 75 -1.45 -4.34 0.33
CA TYR A 75 -1.32 -3.38 -0.77
C TYR A 75 -1.18 -1.94 -0.26
N LEU A 76 -2.01 -1.52 0.70
CA LEU A 76 -1.90 -0.23 1.35
C LEU A 76 -0.54 -0.03 2.04
N LEU A 77 -0.03 -1.04 2.76
CA LEU A 77 1.29 -0.97 3.40
C LEU A 77 2.42 -0.77 2.37
N GLY A 78 2.34 -1.45 1.22
CA GLY A 78 3.25 -1.22 0.10
C GLY A 78 3.20 0.22 -0.45
N ARG A 79 1.99 0.77 -0.59
CA ARG A 79 1.79 2.18 -1.01
C ARG A 79 2.36 3.16 0.01
N ILE A 80 2.09 2.98 1.30
CA ILE A 80 2.61 3.82 2.39
C ILE A 80 4.14 3.86 2.34
N LYS A 81 4.78 2.69 2.28
CA LYS A 81 6.24 2.58 2.14
C LYS A 81 6.74 3.36 0.93
N LYS A 82 6.13 3.18 -0.24
CA LYS A 82 6.53 3.86 -1.49
C LYS A 82 6.36 5.39 -1.41
N LEU A 83 5.21 5.86 -0.95
CA LEU A 83 4.86 7.28 -0.93
C LEU A 83 5.67 8.07 0.11
N PHE A 84 5.93 7.47 1.26
CA PHE A 84 6.53 8.19 2.39
C PHE A 84 7.99 7.80 2.67
N ASN A 85 8.65 6.99 1.83
CA ASN A 85 10.06 6.61 2.03
C ASN A 85 11.02 7.82 2.05
N THR A 86 10.62 8.92 1.44
CA THR A 86 11.38 10.19 1.46
C THR A 86 11.15 11.00 2.73
N LYS A 87 10.09 10.69 3.50
CA LYS A 87 9.68 11.40 4.71
C LYS A 87 9.98 10.61 5.99
N ALA A 88 10.06 9.28 5.91
CA ALA A 88 10.26 8.41 7.06
C ALA A 88 11.03 7.15 6.70
N PHE A 89 11.71 6.57 7.70
CA PHE A 89 12.29 5.24 7.60
C PHE A 89 11.24 4.19 7.94
N PHE A 90 11.23 3.11 7.17
CA PHE A 90 10.32 1.99 7.37
C PHE A 90 11.07 0.80 7.95
N VAL A 91 10.46 0.14 8.93
CA VAL A 91 10.89 -1.15 9.46
C VAL A 91 9.67 -2.03 9.59
N TYR A 92 9.76 -3.25 9.06
CA TYR A 92 8.75 -4.28 9.27
C TYR A 92 9.24 -5.22 10.37
N ILE A 93 8.37 -5.49 11.32
CA ILE A 93 8.62 -6.42 12.41
C ILE A 93 7.76 -7.65 12.10
N ASP A 94 8.42 -8.76 11.80
CA ASP A 94 7.75 -10.03 11.56
C ASP A 94 6.91 -10.43 12.79
N PRO A 95 5.74 -11.07 12.60
CA PRO A 95 4.98 -11.64 13.70
C PRO A 95 5.88 -12.53 14.53
N TRP A 96 5.80 -12.39 15.85
CA TRP A 96 6.48 -13.31 16.74
C TRP A 96 5.91 -14.72 16.52
N PRO A 97 6.72 -15.74 16.22
CA PRO A 97 6.22 -17.10 16.10
C PRO A 97 5.73 -17.56 17.49
N ASP A 98 4.52 -18.12 17.53
CA ASP A 98 4.02 -18.81 18.73
C ASP A 98 4.92 -20.01 19.10
#